data_AF-A0A8C2TIB8-F1
#
_entry.id   AF-A0A8C2TIB8-F1
#
_cell.length_a   1.000
_cell.length_b   1.000
_cell.length_c   1.000
_cell.angle_alpha   90.00
_cell.angle_beta   90.00
_cell.angle_gamma   90.00
#
_symmetry.space_group_name_H-M   'P 1'
#
loop_
_entity.id
_entity.type
_entity.pdbx_description
1 polymer ?
#
loop_
_entity_poly.entity_id
_entity_poly.type
_entity_poly.pdbx_seq_one_letter_code
_entity_poly.pdbx_strand_id
1 'polypeptide(L)'
;ARSAAKMVSPKTRYLVFFQYCGTKYSFLFMVLSRVGLQKAAQNLKPVVPIKFHISSRTDSGVHALCNSAHLDIQRAPGKPAFQERVLISCLNRHLKPEPIRILSAYRVTDSFHARFSALSRTYIYRLLMGCTHHSEIPVFERDLCWAPTGGYLNVPAMQDAAQFLLGTHDFSTFCSPNSNAPSRSPVKTIVQADIQPSSGFLSHHYEYRGLEFWELKFKSRSFLYRQVRRMVGALVAVGQGKLAPHHIKELLEMKDTQAFPSFAMAPSSGLFLQSLLLVGLGPLHSGAFPTNAGCGAACVSGEGAQAGNEDHRL
;
A
#
# COMPACT_ATOMS: atom_id res chain seq x y z
N ALA A 1 51.03 17.31 -17.22
CA ALA A 1 50.23 16.30 -16.49
C ALA A 1 48.76 16.48 -16.86
N ARG A 2 48.19 15.54 -17.63
CA ARG A 2 46.77 15.58 -18.01
C ARG A 2 45.93 15.44 -16.74
N SER A 3 45.11 16.45 -16.45
CA SER A 3 44.08 16.39 -15.42
C SER A 3 43.19 15.19 -15.71
N ALA A 4 43.30 14.14 -14.90
CA ALA A 4 42.36 13.04 -14.92
C ALA A 4 41.00 13.62 -14.51
N ALA A 5 40.15 13.92 -15.50
CA ALA A 5 38.75 14.22 -15.25
C ALA A 5 38.23 13.09 -14.36
N LYS A 6 37.90 13.41 -13.10
CA LYS A 6 37.29 12.45 -12.16
C LYS A 6 36.07 11.88 -12.87
N MET A 7 36.15 10.64 -13.36
CA MET A 7 35.01 9.95 -13.95
C MET A 7 33.96 9.79 -12.86
N VAL A 8 33.01 10.72 -12.83
CA VAL A 8 31.85 10.66 -11.94
C VAL A 8 30.97 9.54 -12.46
N SER A 9 30.79 8.48 -11.67
CA SER A 9 29.88 7.40 -12.07
C SER A 9 28.46 7.95 -12.19
N PRO A 10 27.68 7.53 -13.21
CA PRO A 10 26.32 8.00 -13.39
C PRO A 10 25.44 7.58 -12.23
N LYS A 11 24.40 8.39 -11.99
CA LYS A 11 23.34 8.11 -11.04
C LYS A 11 22.37 7.11 -11.69
N THR A 12 21.92 6.11 -10.95
CA THR A 12 20.94 5.13 -11.46
C THR A 12 19.69 5.16 -10.59
N ARG A 13 18.52 5.29 -11.23
CA ARG A 13 17.23 5.21 -10.54
C ARG A 13 16.76 3.76 -10.42
N TYR A 14 16.34 3.43 -9.20
CA TYR A 14 15.72 2.15 -8.88
C TYR A 14 14.31 2.39 -8.37
N LEU A 15 13.37 1.56 -8.81
CA LEU A 15 12.12 1.31 -8.13
C LEU A 15 12.31 0.13 -7.19
N VAL A 16 11.85 0.24 -5.95
CA VAL A 16 11.81 -0.85 -4.99
C VAL A 16 10.39 -1.06 -4.49
N PHE A 17 10.03 -2.32 -4.26
CA PHE A 17 8.84 -2.72 -3.54
C PHE A 17 9.23 -3.21 -2.16
N PHE A 18 8.43 -2.87 -1.15
CA PHE A 18 8.74 -3.18 0.23
C PHE A 18 7.48 -3.37 1.07
N GLN A 19 7.59 -4.18 2.12
CA GLN A 19 6.56 -4.40 3.12
C GLN A 19 7.00 -3.88 4.49
N TYR A 20 6.04 -3.58 5.36
CA TYR A 20 6.31 -3.23 6.75
C TYR A 20 5.14 -3.45 7.69
N CYS A 21 5.46 -3.71 8.96
CA CYS A 21 4.48 -3.77 10.04
C CYS A 21 4.28 -2.38 10.68
N GLY A 22 3.12 -1.77 10.48
CA GLY A 22 2.84 -0.38 10.88
C GLY A 22 2.71 -0.15 12.39
N THR A 23 2.23 -1.15 13.14
CA THR A 23 2.00 -1.05 14.60
C THR A 23 3.28 -0.97 15.42
N LYS A 24 4.43 -1.36 14.85
CA LYS A 24 5.74 -1.13 15.46
C LYS A 24 6.28 0.30 15.25
N TYR A 25 5.53 1.16 14.57
CA TYR A 25 5.87 2.57 14.33
C TYR A 25 4.85 3.53 14.97
N SER A 26 5.24 4.24 16.02
CA SER A 26 4.49 5.40 16.53
C SER A 26 4.50 6.57 15.54
N PHE A 27 3.69 7.62 15.75
CA PHE A 27 3.62 8.78 14.84
C PHE A 27 4.98 9.47 14.65
N LEU A 28 5.81 9.52 15.71
CA LEU A 28 7.21 9.98 15.68
C LEU A 28 8.12 9.03 14.88
N PHE A 29 7.71 7.75 14.77
CA PHE A 29 8.43 6.67 14.12
C PHE A 29 8.01 6.38 12.66
N MET A 30 6.92 6.96 12.14
CA MET A 30 6.63 6.90 10.70
C MET A 30 7.57 7.82 9.89
N VAL A 31 8.04 8.90 10.52
CA VAL A 31 9.26 9.60 10.10
C VAL A 31 10.44 8.64 10.16
N LEU A 32 10.49 7.75 11.17
CA LEU A 32 11.55 6.77 11.34
C LEU A 32 11.50 5.56 10.39
N SER A 33 10.39 5.19 9.75
CA SER A 33 10.39 4.17 8.67
C SER A 33 11.00 4.71 7.38
N ARG A 34 10.75 5.99 7.09
CA ARG A 34 11.55 6.77 6.14
C ARG A 34 13.02 6.83 6.57
N VAL A 35 13.31 7.03 7.86
CA VAL A 35 14.68 7.01 8.39
C VAL A 35 15.30 5.62 8.31
N GLY A 36 14.57 4.52 8.49
CA GLY A 36 15.08 3.15 8.41
C GLY A 36 15.48 2.80 6.99
N LEU A 37 14.59 3.05 6.01
CA LEU A 37 14.90 2.93 4.59
C LEU A 37 16.04 3.86 4.17
N GLN A 38 16.01 5.12 4.60
CA GLN A 38 17.04 6.10 4.27
C GLN A 38 18.38 5.72 4.90
N LYS A 39 18.43 5.32 6.17
CA LYS A 39 19.63 4.85 6.88
C LYS A 39 20.19 3.60 6.22
N ALA A 40 19.34 2.63 5.87
CA ALA A 40 19.75 1.43 5.14
C ALA A 40 20.38 1.79 3.79
N ALA A 41 19.81 2.75 3.07
CA ALA A 41 20.38 3.23 1.82
C ALA A 41 21.68 4.04 2.01
N GLN A 42 21.80 4.87 3.05
CA GLN A 42 23.05 5.58 3.35
C GLN A 42 24.18 4.60 3.69
N ASN A 43 23.87 3.47 4.32
CA ASN A 43 24.85 2.42 4.60
C ASN A 43 25.38 1.71 3.33
N LEU A 44 24.76 1.93 2.15
CA LEU A 44 25.33 1.53 0.86
C LEU A 44 26.55 2.37 0.45
N LYS A 45 26.88 3.41 1.23
CA LYS A 45 27.97 4.37 1.00
C LYS A 45 27.88 5.03 -0.39
N PRO A 46 26.73 5.68 -0.70
CA PRO A 46 26.59 6.43 -1.95
C PRO A 46 27.48 7.67 -1.94
N VAL A 47 27.80 8.20 -3.11
CA VAL A 47 28.56 9.46 -3.25
C VAL A 47 27.73 10.67 -2.84
N VAL A 48 26.41 10.60 -3.08
CA VAL A 48 25.45 11.64 -2.68
C VAL A 48 24.36 11.05 -1.78
N PRO A 49 23.76 11.85 -0.88
CA PRO A 49 22.69 11.37 -0.03
C PRO A 49 21.50 10.81 -0.84
N ILE A 50 21.10 9.58 -0.52
CA ILE A 50 19.92 8.94 -1.13
C ILE A 50 18.63 9.49 -0.48
N LYS A 51 17.64 9.77 -1.33
CA LYS A 51 16.27 10.13 -0.93
C LYS A 51 15.28 9.11 -1.48
N PHE A 52 14.30 8.72 -0.65
CA PHE A 52 13.20 7.85 -1.06
C PHE A 52 11.96 8.66 -1.40
N HIS A 53 11.37 8.33 -2.55
CA HIS A 53 10.10 8.87 -3.00
C HIS A 53 9.05 7.77 -3.02
N ILE A 54 8.32 7.66 -1.91
CA ILE A 54 7.30 6.62 -1.69
C ILE A 54 6.04 6.91 -2.53
N SER A 55 5.41 5.87 -3.07
CA SER A 55 4.22 5.95 -3.91
C SER A 55 2.93 6.18 -3.13
N SER A 56 2.81 5.59 -1.95
CA SER A 56 1.69 5.77 -1.03
C SER A 56 2.17 6.03 0.39
N ARG A 57 1.65 7.11 1.00
CA ARG A 57 1.81 7.34 2.44
C ARG A 57 0.75 6.52 3.16
N THR A 58 1.14 5.82 4.22
CA THR A 58 0.18 5.25 5.18
C THR A 58 0.17 6.10 6.45
N ASP A 59 -0.82 5.90 7.31
CA ASP A 59 -0.85 6.52 8.64
C ASP A 59 -0.04 5.68 9.63
N SER A 60 0.28 6.24 10.81
CA SER A 60 0.85 5.46 11.91
C SER A 60 -0.07 4.29 12.26
N GLY A 61 0.53 3.12 12.52
CA GLY A 61 -0.18 1.89 12.79
C GLY A 61 -0.73 1.15 11.56
N VAL A 62 -0.73 1.76 10.37
CA VAL A 62 -1.19 1.11 9.14
C VAL A 62 -0.05 0.31 8.52
N HIS A 63 -0.33 -0.94 8.13
CA HIS A 63 0.63 -1.86 7.55
C HIS A 63 0.76 -1.69 6.03
N ALA A 64 1.80 -2.27 5.44
CA ALA A 64 1.85 -2.47 4.00
C ALA A 64 2.39 -3.86 3.68
N LEU A 65 1.61 -4.63 2.92
CA LEU A 65 2.06 -5.88 2.30
C LEU A 65 2.90 -5.56 1.05
N CYS A 66 2.58 -4.48 0.35
CA CYS A 66 3.34 -4.01 -0.79
C CYS A 66 3.18 -2.49 -0.95
N ASN A 67 4.21 -1.74 -0.56
CA ASN A 67 4.40 -0.35 -0.91
C ASN A 67 5.55 -0.24 -1.93
N SER A 68 5.67 0.90 -2.59
CA SER A 68 6.77 1.13 -3.53
C SER A 68 7.41 2.50 -3.34
N ALA A 69 8.68 2.59 -3.68
CA ALA A 69 9.41 3.85 -3.69
C ALA A 69 10.44 3.83 -4.81
N HIS A 70 10.75 5.00 -5.36
CA HIS A 70 11.96 5.13 -6.15
C HIS A 70 13.04 5.86 -5.36
N LEU A 71 14.27 5.52 -5.67
CA LEU A 71 15.48 6.11 -5.14
C LEU A 71 16.53 6.15 -6.22
N ASP A 72 17.43 7.10 -6.07
CA ASP A 72 18.57 7.22 -6.97
C ASP A 72 19.86 6.92 -6.23
N ILE A 73 20.71 6.11 -6.83
CA ILE A 73 21.97 5.68 -6.23
C ILE A 73 23.11 6.07 -7.15
N GLN A 74 24.09 6.79 -6.59
CA GLN A 74 25.36 7.07 -7.23
C GLN A 74 26.47 6.38 -6.43
N ARG A 75 27.18 5.43 -7.05
CA ARG A 75 28.26 4.68 -6.39
C ARG A 75 29.59 5.43 -6.51
N ALA A 76 30.63 4.94 -5.84
CA ALA A 76 31.96 5.51 -6.01
C ALA A 76 32.49 5.26 -7.45
N PRO A 77 33.39 6.12 -7.98
CA PRO A 77 34.03 5.90 -9.27
C PRO A 77 34.60 4.48 -9.43
N GLY A 78 34.44 3.91 -10.62
CA GLY A 78 34.87 2.53 -10.92
C GLY A 78 33.95 1.43 -10.40
N LYS A 79 32.88 1.75 -9.65
CA LYS A 79 31.88 0.75 -9.22
C LYS A 79 30.67 0.74 -10.17
N PRO A 80 30.30 -0.40 -10.77
CA PRO A 80 29.14 -0.48 -11.65
C PRO A 80 27.84 -0.29 -10.87
N ALA A 81 26.76 0.15 -11.53
CA ALA A 81 25.44 0.19 -10.90
C ALA A 81 25.07 -1.16 -10.27
N PHE A 82 24.35 -1.15 -9.13
CA PHE A 82 23.91 -2.39 -8.50
C PHE A 82 23.03 -3.21 -9.46
N GLN A 83 23.26 -4.51 -9.51
CA GLN A 83 22.24 -5.45 -10.00
C GLN A 83 21.11 -5.51 -8.97
N GLU A 84 19.86 -5.72 -9.41
CA GLU A 84 18.70 -5.58 -8.51
C GLU A 84 18.74 -6.55 -7.33
N ARG A 85 19.11 -7.82 -7.56
CA ARG A 85 19.25 -8.82 -6.49
C ARG A 85 20.30 -8.41 -5.43
N VAL A 86 21.41 -7.83 -5.87
CA VAL A 86 22.46 -7.35 -4.95
C VAL A 86 21.95 -6.16 -4.14
N LEU A 87 21.25 -5.22 -4.78
CA LEU A 87 20.66 -4.07 -4.09
C LEU A 87 19.67 -4.52 -3.01
N ILE A 88 18.78 -5.46 -3.32
CA ILE A 88 17.80 -6.03 -2.38
C ILE A 88 18.52 -6.63 -1.17
N SER A 89 19.51 -7.50 -1.41
CA SER A 89 20.29 -8.16 -0.35
C SER A 89 21.02 -7.16 0.55
N CYS A 90 21.63 -6.13 -0.02
CA CYS A 90 22.33 -5.09 0.74
C CYS A 90 21.35 -4.25 1.58
N LEU A 91 20.24 -3.79 1.00
CA LEU A 91 19.23 -3.03 1.73
C LEU A 91 18.63 -3.86 2.88
N ASN A 92 18.23 -5.11 2.61
CA ASN A 92 17.67 -6.00 3.62
C ASN A 92 18.66 -6.34 4.74
N ARG A 93 19.97 -6.43 4.45
CA ARG A 93 20.99 -6.59 5.48
C ARG A 93 21.00 -5.42 6.48
N HIS A 94 20.86 -4.19 5.99
CA HIS A 94 20.83 -3.01 6.84
C HIS A 94 19.46 -2.76 7.48
N LEU A 95 18.38 -3.32 6.92
CA LEU A 95 17.04 -3.30 7.50
C LEU A 95 16.80 -4.40 8.53
N LYS A 96 17.76 -5.29 8.83
CA LYS A 96 17.59 -6.35 9.84
C LYS A 96 16.95 -5.88 11.16
N PRO A 97 17.34 -4.72 11.74
CA PRO A 97 16.74 -4.22 12.99
C PRO A 97 15.30 -3.71 12.84
N GLU A 98 14.87 -3.46 11.60
CA GLU A 98 13.58 -2.86 11.27
C GLU A 98 12.58 -3.93 10.79
N PRO A 99 11.29 -3.83 11.13
CA PRO A 99 10.23 -4.66 10.55
C PRO A 99 9.86 -4.19 9.12
N ILE A 100 10.87 -3.94 8.28
CA ILE A 100 10.75 -3.54 6.88
C ILE A 100 11.56 -4.51 6.03
N ARG A 101 11.00 -4.96 4.91
CA ARG A 101 11.73 -5.80 3.95
C ARG A 101 11.52 -5.31 2.53
N ILE A 102 12.60 -5.15 1.78
CA ILE A 102 12.58 -4.98 0.33
C ILE A 102 12.23 -6.33 -0.30
N LEU A 103 11.20 -6.33 -1.14
CA LEU A 103 10.67 -7.51 -1.83
C LEU A 103 11.31 -7.67 -3.21
N SER A 104 11.39 -6.57 -3.96
CA SER A 104 11.94 -6.55 -5.30
C SER A 104 12.49 -5.16 -5.63
N ALA A 105 13.32 -5.10 -6.67
CA ALA A 105 13.90 -3.89 -7.20
C ALA A 105 13.96 -3.98 -8.72
N TYR A 106 13.85 -2.84 -9.39
CA TYR A 106 13.93 -2.70 -10.84
C TYR A 106 14.70 -1.42 -11.16
N ARG A 107 15.64 -1.47 -12.11
CA ARG A 107 16.13 -0.23 -12.73
C ARG A 107 15.00 0.41 -13.53
N VAL A 108 14.86 1.72 -13.42
CA VAL A 108 13.83 2.49 -14.14
C VAL A 108 14.46 3.75 -14.73
N THR A 109 13.77 4.38 -15.67
CA THR A 109 14.22 5.63 -16.28
C THR A 109 14.29 6.76 -15.26
N ASP A 110 15.12 7.76 -15.52
CA ASP A 110 15.23 8.96 -14.68
C ASP A 110 13.96 9.83 -14.66
N SER A 111 13.03 9.60 -15.60
CA SER A 111 11.70 10.20 -15.63
C SER A 111 10.68 9.50 -14.73
N PHE A 112 10.95 8.27 -14.28
CA PHE A 112 9.99 7.50 -13.47
C PHE A 112 9.81 8.12 -12.09
N HIS A 113 8.55 8.25 -11.64
CA HIS A 113 8.24 8.73 -10.29
C HIS A 113 7.15 7.86 -9.63
N ALA A 114 7.55 7.00 -8.69
CA ALA A 114 6.70 5.99 -8.03
C ALA A 114 5.29 6.47 -7.61
N ARG A 115 5.17 7.71 -7.11
CA ARG A 115 3.88 8.31 -6.76
C ARG A 115 2.96 8.59 -7.94
N PHE A 116 3.51 9.20 -8.99
CA PHE A 116 2.75 9.70 -10.14
C PHE A 116 2.53 8.61 -11.19
N SER A 117 3.44 7.63 -11.24
CA SER A 117 3.29 6.42 -12.06
C SER A 117 2.28 5.42 -11.50
N ALA A 118 1.75 5.61 -10.29
CA ALA A 118 0.79 4.67 -9.71
C ALA A 118 -0.64 4.91 -10.23
N LEU A 119 -1.15 3.89 -10.91
CA LEU A 119 -2.48 3.80 -11.52
C LEU A 119 -3.56 3.45 -10.50
N SER A 120 -3.26 2.58 -9.54
CA SER A 120 -4.18 2.26 -8.44
C SER A 120 -3.44 1.85 -7.18
N ARG A 121 -4.12 2.02 -6.04
CA ARG A 121 -3.78 1.44 -4.75
C ARG A 121 -4.95 0.58 -4.29
N THR A 122 -4.64 -0.60 -3.77
CA THR A 122 -5.63 -1.48 -3.14
C THR A 122 -5.32 -1.57 -1.66
N TYR A 123 -6.29 -1.22 -0.84
CA TYR A 123 -6.26 -1.40 0.61
C TYR A 123 -7.16 -2.55 0.99
N ILE A 124 -6.73 -3.31 1.99
CA ILE A 124 -7.59 -4.27 2.70
C ILE A 124 -7.68 -3.86 4.16
N TYR A 125 -8.84 -4.07 4.75
CA TYR A 125 -9.06 -3.91 6.18
C TYR A 125 -9.56 -5.22 6.77
N ARG A 126 -8.86 -5.74 7.76
CA ARG A 126 -9.19 -7.01 8.42
C ARG A 126 -10.09 -6.77 9.63
N LEU A 127 -11.26 -7.38 9.63
CA LEU A 127 -12.21 -7.43 10.74
C LEU A 127 -12.21 -8.83 11.36
N LEU A 128 -12.43 -8.86 12.67
CA LEU A 128 -12.66 -10.05 13.45
C LEU A 128 -14.01 -9.91 14.18
N MET A 129 -14.90 -10.85 13.99
CA MET A 129 -16.19 -10.95 14.68
C MET A 129 -16.21 -12.18 15.58
N GLY A 130 -17.20 -12.25 16.47
CA GLY A 130 -17.32 -13.32 17.47
C GLY A 130 -16.54 -13.05 18.77
N CYS A 131 -15.80 -11.94 18.87
CA CYS A 131 -15.25 -11.46 20.14
C CYS A 131 -16.26 -10.54 20.84
N THR A 132 -16.57 -10.84 22.11
CA THR A 132 -17.39 -9.95 22.96
C THR A 132 -16.52 -8.94 23.72
N HIS A 133 -15.26 -9.29 23.97
CA HIS A 133 -14.30 -8.45 24.69
C HIS A 133 -12.91 -8.49 24.03
N HIS A 134 -12.14 -7.40 24.17
CA HIS A 134 -10.83 -7.27 23.53
C HIS A 134 -9.79 -8.32 23.98
N SER A 135 -9.97 -8.90 25.16
CA SER A 135 -9.09 -9.96 25.69
C SER A 135 -9.26 -11.29 24.94
N GLU A 136 -10.36 -11.49 24.21
CA GLU A 136 -10.63 -12.72 23.46
C GLU A 136 -9.90 -12.76 22.11
N ILE A 137 -9.49 -11.58 21.62
CA ILE A 137 -8.75 -11.44 20.36
C ILE A 137 -7.44 -12.25 20.47
N PRO A 138 -7.21 -13.23 19.58
CA PRO A 138 -5.96 -13.98 19.58
C PRO A 138 -4.74 -13.07 19.56
N VAL A 139 -3.74 -13.38 20.39
CA VAL A 139 -2.52 -12.55 20.55
C VAL A 139 -1.82 -12.30 19.21
N PHE A 140 -1.84 -13.28 18.30
CA PHE A 140 -1.24 -13.17 16.97
C PHE A 140 -2.03 -12.30 15.98
N GLU A 141 -3.26 -11.94 16.29
CA GLU A 141 -4.15 -11.14 15.42
C GLU A 141 -4.42 -9.73 15.99
N ARG A 142 -4.13 -9.47 17.27
CA ARG A 142 -4.46 -8.22 17.99
C ARG A 142 -4.01 -6.94 17.29
N ASP A 143 -2.85 -6.99 16.64
CA ASP A 143 -2.26 -5.87 15.91
C ASP A 143 -2.46 -5.96 14.39
N LEU A 144 -3.25 -6.92 13.91
CA LEU A 144 -3.43 -7.20 12.47
C LEU A 144 -4.89 -7.21 12.02
N CYS A 145 -5.82 -6.93 12.93
CA CYS A 145 -7.25 -6.81 12.65
C CYS A 145 -7.90 -5.85 13.65
N TRP A 146 -9.17 -5.54 13.42
CA TRP A 146 -10.02 -4.88 14.40
C TRP A 146 -11.17 -5.81 14.75
N ALA A 147 -11.40 -6.00 16.05
CA ALA A 147 -12.63 -6.58 16.57
C ALA A 147 -13.52 -5.46 17.13
N PRO A 148 -14.57 -5.04 16.40
CA PRO A 148 -15.53 -4.07 16.92
C PRO A 148 -16.25 -4.60 18.16
N THR A 149 -16.64 -3.71 19.07
CA THR A 149 -17.47 -4.08 20.22
C THR A 149 -18.86 -4.51 19.75
N GLY A 150 -19.46 -5.47 20.45
CA GLY A 150 -20.83 -5.95 20.17
C GLY A 150 -20.94 -7.24 19.36
N GLY A 151 -19.82 -7.92 19.05
CA GLY A 151 -19.83 -9.25 18.44
C GLY A 151 -20.04 -9.22 16.92
N TYR A 152 -21.09 -9.89 16.44
CA TYR A 152 -21.39 -10.04 15.02
C TYR A 152 -21.99 -8.77 14.41
N LEU A 153 -21.69 -8.52 13.14
CA LEU A 153 -22.20 -7.38 12.38
C LEU A 153 -23.22 -7.82 11.34
N ASN A 154 -24.17 -6.95 11.02
CA ASN A 154 -25.05 -7.14 9.86
C ASN A 154 -24.26 -6.89 8.56
N VAL A 155 -23.56 -7.92 8.08
CA VAL A 155 -22.74 -7.86 6.87
C VAL A 155 -23.55 -7.51 5.62
N PRO A 156 -24.76 -8.07 5.38
CA PRO A 156 -25.58 -7.65 4.24
C PRO A 156 -25.81 -6.13 4.20
N ALA A 157 -26.16 -5.52 5.33
CA ALA A 157 -26.34 -4.07 5.41
C ALA A 157 -25.03 -3.30 5.15
N MET A 158 -23.88 -3.84 5.58
CA MET A 158 -22.57 -3.27 5.26
C MET A 158 -22.26 -3.35 3.76
N GLN A 159 -22.60 -4.45 3.11
CA GLN A 159 -22.41 -4.65 1.67
C GLN A 159 -23.28 -3.69 0.85
N ASP A 160 -24.55 -3.54 1.23
CA ASP A 160 -25.46 -2.55 0.63
C ASP A 160 -24.91 -1.12 0.79
N ALA A 161 -24.44 -0.79 1.99
CA ALA A 161 -23.87 0.51 2.30
C ALA A 161 -22.57 0.77 1.51
N ALA A 162 -21.76 -0.25 1.25
CA ALA A 162 -20.52 -0.14 0.48
C ALA A 162 -20.77 0.22 -0.99
N GLN A 163 -21.94 -0.13 -1.55
CA GLN A 163 -22.29 0.23 -2.93
C GLN A 163 -22.37 1.74 -3.13
N PHE A 164 -22.80 2.51 -2.12
CA PHE A 164 -22.83 3.98 -2.20
C PHE A 164 -21.42 4.60 -2.34
N LEU A 165 -20.36 3.89 -1.94
CA LEU A 165 -18.99 4.38 -2.05
C LEU A 165 -18.40 4.22 -3.47
N LEU A 166 -18.98 3.33 -4.30
CA LEU A 166 -18.50 3.07 -5.66
C LEU A 166 -18.75 4.25 -6.59
N GLY A 167 -17.85 4.45 -7.54
CA GLY A 167 -17.93 5.55 -8.51
C GLY A 167 -17.19 6.81 -8.03
N THR A 168 -17.56 7.95 -8.61
CA THR A 168 -16.85 9.22 -8.41
C THR A 168 -17.66 10.14 -7.50
N HIS A 169 -17.11 10.45 -6.33
CA HIS A 169 -17.77 11.26 -5.31
C HIS A 169 -16.81 12.28 -4.70
N ASP A 170 -17.37 13.30 -4.08
CA ASP A 170 -16.64 14.16 -3.15
C ASP A 170 -16.51 13.44 -1.79
N PHE A 171 -15.29 13.12 -1.38
CA PHE A 171 -15.02 12.41 -0.13
C PHE A 171 -14.59 13.35 1.01
N SER A 172 -14.95 14.63 0.98
CA SER A 172 -14.57 15.60 2.02
C SER A 172 -14.97 15.15 3.42
N THR A 173 -16.18 14.63 3.60
CA THR A 173 -16.64 14.06 4.88
C THR A 173 -15.78 12.86 5.32
N PHE A 174 -15.28 12.07 4.38
CA PHE A 174 -14.36 10.97 4.68
C PHE A 174 -12.90 11.42 4.80
N CYS A 175 -12.58 12.72 4.75
CA CYS A 175 -11.24 13.25 4.95
C CYS A 175 -11.08 13.84 6.35
N SER A 176 -9.99 13.48 7.05
CA SER A 176 -9.73 14.07 8.37
C SER A 176 -9.19 15.51 8.25
N PRO A 177 -9.70 16.46 9.06
CA PRO A 177 -9.45 17.90 8.91
C PRO A 177 -8.00 18.35 9.14
N ASN A 178 -7.15 17.54 9.78
CA ASN A 178 -5.72 17.84 9.99
C ASN A 178 -4.84 17.58 8.75
N SER A 179 -5.39 17.68 7.54
CA SER A 179 -4.58 17.53 6.33
C SER A 179 -3.77 18.81 6.06
N ASN A 180 -2.54 18.88 6.59
CA ASN A 180 -1.51 19.85 6.16
C ASN A 180 -1.03 19.59 4.71
N ALA A 181 -1.85 18.92 3.88
CA ALA A 181 -1.54 18.57 2.52
C ALA A 181 -2.09 19.67 1.59
N PRO A 182 -1.26 20.27 0.73
CA PRO A 182 -1.72 21.27 -0.23
C PRO A 182 -2.80 20.68 -1.14
N SER A 183 -3.83 21.49 -1.39
CA SER A 183 -4.91 21.38 -2.38
C SER A 183 -4.83 20.11 -3.25
N ARG A 184 -5.53 19.06 -2.83
CA ARG A 184 -5.91 17.97 -3.72
C ARG A 184 -7.42 17.90 -3.76
N SER A 185 -7.97 17.80 -4.96
CA SER A 185 -9.41 17.62 -5.14
C SER A 185 -9.93 16.54 -4.19
N PRO A 186 -10.99 16.80 -3.41
CA PRO A 186 -11.62 15.79 -2.56
C PRO A 186 -12.38 14.74 -3.39
N VAL A 187 -12.56 15.00 -4.69
CA VAL A 187 -13.20 14.08 -5.61
C VAL A 187 -12.30 12.88 -5.86
N LYS A 188 -12.81 11.67 -5.61
CA LYS A 188 -12.10 10.40 -5.80
C LYS A 188 -13.03 9.41 -6.49
N THR A 189 -12.45 8.50 -7.25
CA THR A 189 -13.18 7.41 -7.89
C THR A 189 -12.81 6.11 -7.20
N ILE A 190 -13.76 5.48 -6.50
CA ILE A 190 -13.59 4.14 -5.94
C ILE A 190 -14.06 3.14 -6.99
N VAL A 191 -13.16 2.25 -7.41
CA VAL A 191 -13.45 1.24 -8.44
C VAL A 191 -13.73 -0.14 -7.86
N GLN A 192 -13.55 -0.31 -6.54
CA GLN A 192 -13.82 -1.54 -5.81
C GLN A 192 -14.08 -1.20 -4.34
N ALA A 193 -15.12 -1.80 -3.76
CA ALA A 193 -15.54 -1.64 -2.36
C ALA A 193 -16.26 -2.94 -1.94
N ASP A 194 -15.49 -3.98 -1.66
CA ASP A 194 -16.03 -5.33 -1.40
C ASP A 194 -15.88 -5.70 0.07
N ILE A 195 -16.82 -6.49 0.58
CA ILE A 195 -16.78 -7.06 1.93
C ILE A 195 -17.00 -8.56 1.80
N GLN A 196 -16.01 -9.35 2.20
CA GLN A 196 -16.02 -10.79 1.98
C GLN A 196 -15.46 -11.55 3.19
N PRO A 197 -15.88 -12.80 3.41
CA PRO A 197 -15.23 -13.68 4.37
C PRO A 197 -13.75 -13.82 4.05
N SER A 198 -12.93 -13.95 5.08
CA SER A 198 -11.50 -14.17 4.99
C SER A 198 -11.07 -15.24 5.98
N SER A 199 -9.90 -15.81 5.78
CA SER A 199 -9.24 -16.63 6.79
C SER A 199 -8.25 -15.78 7.59
N GLY A 200 -8.16 -16.03 8.88
CA GLY A 200 -7.06 -15.56 9.72
C GLY A 200 -5.75 -16.29 9.37
N PHE A 201 -4.58 -15.73 9.72
CA PHE A 201 -3.30 -16.41 9.44
C PHE A 201 -3.23 -17.76 10.16
N LEU A 202 -3.79 -17.80 11.37
CA LEU A 202 -3.90 -19.00 12.23
C LEU A 202 -5.35 -19.37 12.49
N SER A 203 -6.29 -19.08 11.57
CA SER A 203 -7.73 -19.30 11.83
C SER A 203 -8.08 -20.73 12.18
N HIS A 204 -7.38 -21.71 11.59
CA HIS A 204 -7.57 -23.13 11.89
C HIS A 204 -7.30 -23.47 13.36
N HIS A 205 -6.42 -22.73 14.03
CA HIS A 205 -6.17 -22.88 15.48
C HIS A 205 -7.25 -22.24 16.37
N TYR A 206 -8.22 -21.52 15.78
CA TYR A 206 -9.26 -20.80 16.51
C TYR A 206 -10.68 -21.27 16.16
N GLU A 207 -10.84 -22.32 15.35
CA GLU A 207 -12.14 -22.79 14.86
C GLU A 207 -13.14 -23.07 15.99
N TYR A 208 -12.68 -23.69 17.08
CA TYR A 208 -13.50 -23.99 18.27
C TYR A 208 -14.03 -22.74 19.00
N ARG A 209 -13.56 -21.53 18.65
CA ARG A 209 -13.97 -20.27 19.28
C ARG A 209 -15.05 -19.52 18.50
N GLY A 210 -15.46 -20.02 17.33
CA GLY A 210 -16.49 -19.36 16.51
C GLY A 210 -16.07 -17.96 16.02
N LEU A 211 -14.76 -17.76 15.79
CA LEU A 211 -14.24 -16.48 15.31
C LEU A 211 -14.39 -16.36 13.80
N GLU A 212 -14.97 -15.26 13.33
CA GLU A 212 -15.13 -14.98 11.91
C GLU A 212 -14.20 -13.85 11.46
N PHE A 213 -13.39 -14.10 10.44
CA PHE A 213 -12.55 -13.09 9.84
C PHE A 213 -13.19 -12.58 8.56
N TRP A 214 -13.15 -11.27 8.38
CA TRP A 214 -13.72 -10.58 7.23
C TRP A 214 -12.71 -9.58 6.67
N GLU A 215 -12.73 -9.40 5.36
CA GLU A 215 -11.88 -8.44 4.65
C GLU A 215 -12.74 -7.41 3.92
N LEU A 216 -12.48 -6.11 4.17
CA LEU A 216 -13.02 -5.01 3.40
C LEU A 216 -11.95 -4.52 2.43
N LYS A 217 -12.23 -4.56 1.13
CA LYS A 217 -11.28 -4.23 0.06
C LYS A 217 -11.69 -2.96 -0.66
N PHE A 218 -10.77 -1.99 -0.73
CA PHE A 218 -10.98 -0.73 -1.44
C PHE A 218 -9.89 -0.49 -2.48
N LYS A 219 -10.30 -0.21 -3.72
CA LYS A 219 -9.38 0.14 -4.82
C LYS A 219 -9.71 1.50 -5.39
N SER A 220 -8.68 2.34 -5.51
CA SER A 220 -8.78 3.65 -6.16
C SER A 220 -7.44 4.10 -6.72
N ARG A 221 -7.45 5.05 -7.66
CA ARG A 221 -6.23 5.77 -8.08
C ARG A 221 -5.56 6.46 -6.90
N SER A 222 -6.32 7.03 -5.98
CA SER A 222 -5.78 7.71 -4.80
C SER A 222 -6.80 7.77 -3.68
N PHE A 223 -6.35 8.02 -2.46
CA PHE A 223 -7.22 8.23 -1.30
C PHE A 223 -6.83 9.53 -0.58
N LEU A 224 -7.81 10.16 0.07
CA LEU A 224 -7.61 11.29 0.98
C LEU A 224 -7.03 10.81 2.32
N TYR A 225 -6.61 11.76 3.14
CA TYR A 225 -6.05 11.47 4.45
C TYR A 225 -7.08 10.76 5.34
N ARG A 226 -6.74 9.57 5.84
CA ARG A 226 -7.62 8.69 6.64
C ARG A 226 -8.90 8.18 5.94
N GLN A 227 -9.07 8.41 4.64
CA GLN A 227 -10.31 8.08 3.91
C GLN A 227 -10.74 6.63 4.10
N VAL A 228 -9.84 5.67 3.87
CA VAL A 228 -10.19 4.24 3.96
C VAL A 228 -10.66 3.87 5.37
N ARG A 229 -10.03 4.39 6.42
CA ARG A 229 -10.43 4.12 7.81
C ARG A 229 -11.78 4.73 8.15
N ARG A 230 -12.08 5.93 7.63
CA ARG A 230 -13.39 6.56 7.78
C ARG A 230 -14.48 5.77 7.03
N MET A 231 -14.20 5.30 5.81
CA MET A 231 -15.13 4.44 5.06
C MET A 231 -15.40 3.14 5.83
N VAL A 232 -14.34 2.43 6.26
CA VAL A 232 -14.46 1.18 7.04
C VAL A 232 -15.29 1.38 8.29
N GLY A 233 -15.00 2.42 9.09
CA GLY A 233 -15.68 2.60 10.35
C GLY A 233 -17.13 3.07 10.21
N ALA A 234 -17.48 3.79 9.13
CA ALA A 234 -18.87 4.06 8.79
C ALA A 234 -19.62 2.78 8.39
N LEU A 235 -18.99 1.90 7.59
CA LEU A 235 -19.56 0.59 7.26
C LEU A 235 -19.74 -0.28 8.52
N VAL A 236 -18.75 -0.32 9.41
CA VAL A 236 -18.90 -1.04 10.69
C VAL A 236 -20.02 -0.42 11.55
N ALA A 237 -20.18 0.90 11.56
CA ALA A 237 -21.31 1.53 12.25
C ALA A 237 -22.67 1.13 11.64
N VAL A 238 -22.75 0.91 10.32
CA VAL A 238 -23.93 0.28 9.68
C VAL A 238 -24.12 -1.15 10.15
N GLY A 239 -23.06 -1.95 10.17
CA GLY A 239 -23.10 -3.33 10.67
C GLY A 239 -23.53 -3.44 12.14
N GLN A 240 -23.26 -2.41 12.94
CA GLN A 240 -23.69 -2.27 14.34
C GLN A 240 -25.10 -1.66 14.49
N GLY A 241 -25.78 -1.28 13.41
CA GLY A 241 -27.08 -0.61 13.44
C GLY A 241 -27.04 0.84 13.94
N LYS A 242 -25.86 1.44 14.11
CA LYS A 242 -25.70 2.85 14.52
C LYS A 242 -25.92 3.82 13.36
N LEU A 243 -25.77 3.33 12.14
CA LEU A 243 -26.12 4.04 10.91
C LEU A 243 -27.00 3.12 10.05
N ALA A 244 -27.93 3.70 9.30
CA ALA A 244 -28.60 3.00 8.22
C ALA A 244 -27.72 3.02 6.96
N PRO A 245 -27.86 2.06 6.02
CA PRO A 245 -27.07 2.04 4.79
C PRO A 245 -27.11 3.35 3.99
N HIS A 246 -28.27 4.01 3.91
CA HIS A 246 -28.44 5.26 3.16
C HIS A 246 -27.67 6.44 3.77
N HIS A 247 -27.34 6.41 5.07
CA HIS A 247 -26.51 7.45 5.70
C HIS A 247 -25.11 7.53 5.06
N ILE A 248 -24.60 6.46 4.43
CA ILE A 248 -23.32 6.54 3.70
C ILE A 248 -23.42 7.52 2.52
N LYS A 249 -24.55 7.50 1.81
CA LYS A 249 -24.82 8.44 0.72
C LYS A 249 -24.94 9.88 1.25
N GLU A 250 -25.68 10.07 2.33
CA GLU A 250 -25.82 11.39 2.96
C GLU A 250 -24.47 11.96 3.42
N LEU A 251 -23.61 11.13 4.00
CA LEU A 251 -22.25 11.54 4.38
C LEU A 251 -21.43 12.00 3.17
N LEU A 252 -21.57 11.37 1.99
CA LEU A 252 -20.93 11.84 0.76
C LEU A 252 -21.51 13.19 0.29
N GLU A 253 -22.82 13.39 0.45
CA GLU A 253 -23.52 14.60 0.03
C GLU A 253 -23.25 15.82 0.92
N MET A 254 -22.92 15.61 2.20
CA MET A 254 -22.57 16.68 3.15
C MET A 254 -21.32 17.48 2.74
N LYS A 255 -20.33 16.81 2.14
CA LYS A 255 -19.06 17.42 1.68
C LYS A 255 -18.35 18.27 2.75
N ASP A 256 -18.47 17.87 4.02
CA ASP A 256 -17.90 18.59 5.16
C ASP A 256 -17.00 17.68 5.99
N THR A 257 -15.73 18.04 6.09
CA THR A 257 -14.70 17.33 6.87
C THR A 257 -15.05 17.14 8.36
N GLN A 258 -15.91 17.99 8.92
CA GLN A 258 -16.36 17.95 10.32
C GLN A 258 -17.60 17.08 10.52
N ALA A 259 -18.36 16.77 9.46
CA ALA A 259 -19.61 16.03 9.56
C ALA A 259 -19.43 14.52 9.79
N PHE A 260 -18.20 14.01 9.73
CA PHE A 260 -17.94 12.59 9.97
C PHE A 260 -18.20 12.20 11.43
N PRO A 261 -19.00 11.16 11.71
CA PRO A 261 -19.27 10.73 13.07
C PRO A 261 -17.98 10.28 13.79
N SER A 262 -17.61 10.99 14.86
CA SER A 262 -16.34 10.76 15.58
C SER A 262 -16.20 9.34 16.13
N PHE A 263 -17.31 8.71 16.53
CA PHE A 263 -17.38 7.34 17.02
C PHE A 263 -17.11 6.29 15.94
N ALA A 264 -17.21 6.65 14.65
CA ALA A 264 -17.08 5.73 13.52
C ALA A 264 -15.67 5.70 12.94
N MET A 265 -14.64 6.15 13.66
CA MET A 265 -13.27 6.11 13.18
C MET A 265 -12.65 4.72 13.39
N ALA A 266 -12.38 3.98 12.31
CA ALA A 266 -11.74 2.67 12.41
C ALA A 266 -10.28 2.79 12.92
N PRO A 267 -9.79 1.86 13.76
CA PRO A 267 -8.38 1.74 14.13
C PRO A 267 -7.44 1.61 12.91
N SER A 268 -6.14 1.85 13.11
CA SER A 268 -5.14 1.74 12.03
C SER A 268 -4.61 0.33 11.83
N SER A 269 -4.54 -0.48 12.89
CA SER A 269 -3.94 -1.82 12.92
C SER A 269 -4.66 -2.85 12.04
N GLY A 270 -5.93 -2.62 11.72
CA GLY A 270 -6.66 -3.45 10.77
C GLY A 270 -6.37 -3.13 9.30
N LEU A 271 -5.74 -1.99 8.99
CA LEU A 271 -5.57 -1.50 7.62
C LEU A 271 -4.20 -1.89 7.03
N PHE A 272 -4.23 -2.41 5.80
CA PHE A 272 -3.05 -2.78 5.04
C PHE A 272 -3.11 -2.16 3.64
N LEU A 273 -2.02 -1.54 3.20
CA LEU A 273 -1.79 -1.35 1.77
C LEU A 273 -1.42 -2.70 1.16
N GLN A 274 -2.35 -3.31 0.42
CA GLN A 274 -2.20 -4.64 -0.13
C GLN A 274 -1.32 -4.63 -1.39
N SER A 275 -1.64 -3.76 -2.34
CA SER A 275 -0.97 -3.73 -3.64
C SER A 275 -1.06 -2.38 -4.34
N LEU A 276 -0.19 -2.22 -5.35
CA LEU A 276 -0.07 -1.04 -6.19
C LEU A 276 0.00 -1.50 -7.65
N LEU A 277 -0.66 -0.77 -8.55
CA LEU A 277 -0.47 -0.90 -9.99
C LEU A 277 0.31 0.33 -10.49
N LEU A 278 1.41 0.12 -11.21
CA LEU A 278 2.28 1.18 -11.72
C LEU A 278 2.29 1.16 -13.26
N VAL A 279 2.41 2.32 -13.90
CA VAL A 279 2.60 2.41 -15.36
C VAL A 279 3.86 1.63 -15.76
N GLY A 280 3.75 0.81 -16.81
CA GLY A 280 4.87 0.05 -17.37
C GLY A 280 5.29 -1.18 -16.56
N LEU A 281 4.57 -1.50 -15.46
CA LEU A 281 4.79 -2.70 -14.67
C LEU A 281 3.42 -3.34 -14.40
N GLY A 282 3.25 -4.61 -14.78
CA GLY A 282 2.02 -5.36 -14.50
C GLY A 282 1.67 -5.42 -13.01
N PRO A 283 0.46 -5.88 -12.64
CA PRO A 283 0.04 -5.97 -11.25
C PRO A 283 0.94 -6.96 -10.48
N LEU A 284 1.78 -6.43 -9.59
CA LEU A 284 2.59 -7.24 -8.68
C LEU A 284 1.73 -7.61 -7.47
N HIS A 285 1.21 -8.84 -7.49
CA HIS A 285 0.45 -9.43 -6.39
C HIS A 285 1.40 -9.95 -5.32
N SER A 286 1.01 -9.82 -4.04
CA SER A 286 1.72 -10.40 -2.90
C SER A 286 1.78 -11.94 -2.89
N GLY A 287 1.09 -12.61 -3.83
CA GLY A 287 1.04 -14.07 -3.99
C GLY A 287 1.84 -14.63 -5.16
N ALA A 288 2.45 -13.80 -6.00
CA ALA A 288 3.33 -14.26 -7.07
C ALA A 288 4.76 -13.81 -6.74
N PHE A 289 5.43 -14.52 -5.83
CA PHE A 289 6.88 -14.54 -5.85
C PHE A 289 7.28 -15.18 -7.19
N PRO A 290 8.02 -14.51 -8.08
CA PRO A 290 8.61 -15.20 -9.20
C PRO A 290 9.59 -16.22 -8.61
N THR A 291 9.18 -17.49 -8.57
CA THR A 291 10.13 -18.59 -8.60
C THR A 291 10.97 -18.40 -9.85
N ASN A 292 12.29 -18.56 -9.70
CA ASN A 292 13.26 -18.38 -10.76
C ASN A 292 12.78 -19.03 -12.07
N ALA A 293 12.42 -18.23 -13.05
CA ALA A 293 12.42 -18.63 -14.44
C ALA A 293 12.70 -17.39 -15.30
N GLY A 294 13.82 -17.43 -16.04
CA GLY A 294 14.00 -16.72 -17.30
C GLY A 294 14.05 -15.19 -17.24
N CYS A 295 15.27 -14.67 -17.30
CA CYS A 295 15.53 -13.31 -17.75
C CYS A 295 14.96 -13.12 -19.17
N GLY A 296 14.12 -12.11 -19.36
CA GLY A 296 13.57 -11.72 -20.66
C GLY A 296 13.13 -10.27 -20.63
N ALA A 297 14.11 -9.37 -20.69
CA ALA A 297 13.88 -7.95 -20.85
C ALA A 297 13.32 -7.68 -22.25
N ALA A 298 12.06 -7.25 -22.36
CA ALA A 298 11.56 -6.62 -23.56
C ALA A 298 11.85 -5.11 -23.45
N CYS A 299 13.01 -4.71 -23.97
CA CYS A 299 13.32 -3.33 -24.31
C CYS A 299 12.39 -2.89 -25.45
N VAL A 300 11.68 -1.78 -25.25
CA VAL A 300 10.94 -1.10 -26.31
C VAL A 300 11.94 -0.27 -27.10
N SER A 301 12.24 -0.69 -28.33
CA SER A 301 12.82 0.15 -29.38
C SER A 301 11.97 -0.08 -30.63
N GLY A 302 11.26 0.96 -31.05
CA GLY A 302 10.61 0.98 -32.35
C GLY A 302 11.63 1.30 -33.43
N GLU A 303 11.51 0.62 -34.56
CA GLU A 303 11.74 1.16 -35.91
C GLU A 303 11.28 0.11 -36.94
N GLY A 304 10.64 0.60 -38.01
CA GLY A 304 10.83 0.07 -39.36
C GLY A 304 10.02 -1.14 -39.80
N ALA A 305 9.01 -0.87 -40.62
CA ALA A 305 8.29 -1.83 -41.45
C ALA A 305 9.19 -2.70 -42.34
N GLN A 306 8.78 -3.95 -42.58
CA GLN A 306 8.55 -4.46 -43.94
C GLN A 306 7.75 -5.76 -43.92
N ALA A 307 6.81 -5.84 -44.85
CA ALA A 307 5.93 -6.97 -45.12
C ALA A 307 6.69 -8.14 -45.77
N GLY A 308 6.24 -9.37 -45.49
CA GLY A 308 6.65 -10.59 -46.18
C GLY A 308 5.66 -11.70 -45.87
N ASN A 309 5.05 -12.23 -46.92
CA ASN A 309 3.92 -13.15 -46.95
C ASN A 309 4.35 -14.62 -46.70
N GLU A 310 3.33 -15.45 -46.45
CA GLU A 310 3.26 -16.90 -46.76
C GLU A 310 3.83 -17.97 -45.80
N ASP A 311 2.88 -18.70 -45.21
CA ASP A 311 2.62 -20.14 -45.41
C ASP A 311 3.70 -21.17 -45.02
N HIS A 312 3.47 -21.94 -43.95
CA HIS A 312 3.06 -23.35 -44.09
C HIS A 312 2.84 -24.07 -42.76
N ARG A 313 1.92 -25.04 -42.84
CA ARG A 313 1.53 -26.05 -41.85
C ARG A 313 2.70 -26.95 -41.43
N LEU A 314 2.82 -27.22 -40.13
CA LEU A 314 2.67 -28.54 -39.48
C LEU A 314 2.78 -28.36 -37.95
#